data_AF-A0A0F7VWG5-F1
#
_entry.id   AF-A0A0F7VWG5-F1
#
_cell.length_a   1.000
_cell.length_b   1.000
_cell.length_c   1.000
_cell.angle_alpha   90.00
_cell.angle_beta   90.00
_cell.angle_gamma   90.00
#
_symmetry.space_group_name_H-M   'P 1'
#
loop_
_entity.id
_entity.type
_entity.pdbx_description
1 polymer ?
#
loop_
_entity_poly.entity_id
_entity_poly.type
_entity_poly.pdbx_seq_one_letter_code
_entity_poly.pdbx_strand_id
1 'polypeptide(L)'
;MPLHAEQFFTSQLQLTDGTVIGDSYYSTPAPGSPLRLRIDFTRTIRVGEYDGLRLQTLHTEQGVLDTAILTFAAHDTFRSRDAALGRKSGDDGYAVIRDWNVSDEPPWQGAATTKLRRAIEQYTTLWFPQAVKRQQQAPEERPALTGHPAAEPNGFWLTDPDFRSRLKAATRGVLDVLADCLDEDFRLLQALDGVRCQSGDLLGIPDEFGALVEAKTAVEIVGGDTGSPFDPAVAQALVLLDQRPVEEQERAVRTALRRITSTTRSHAPTAPARPAPPPPSAGRTR
;
A
#
# COMPACT_ATOMS: atom_id res chain seq x y z
N MET A 1 -8.63 6.06 -18.73
CA MET A 1 -7.83 7.26 -18.36
C MET A 1 -7.61 7.23 -16.86
N PRO A 2 -6.62 7.95 -16.28
CA PRO A 2 -6.43 7.94 -14.83
C PRO A 2 -7.62 8.57 -14.11
N LEU A 3 -8.02 8.03 -12.96
CA LEU A 3 -9.12 8.58 -12.13
C LEU A 3 -8.79 9.96 -11.53
N HIS A 4 -7.55 10.43 -11.69
CA HIS A 4 -7.02 11.60 -10.99
C HIS A 4 -7.24 11.50 -9.48
N ALA A 5 -7.04 10.30 -8.92
CA ALA A 5 -7.33 9.98 -7.52
C ALA A 5 -6.63 10.94 -6.56
N GLU A 6 -5.37 11.29 -6.84
CA GLU A 6 -4.63 12.26 -6.03
C GLU A 6 -5.37 13.61 -5.94
N GLN A 7 -5.81 14.16 -7.07
CA GLN A 7 -6.58 15.41 -7.10
C GLN A 7 -7.95 15.25 -6.43
N PHE A 8 -8.61 14.11 -6.63
CA PHE A 8 -9.90 13.85 -5.97
C PHE A 8 -9.77 13.85 -4.44
N PHE A 9 -8.81 13.12 -3.87
CA PHE A 9 -8.67 13.04 -2.42
C PHE A 9 -8.11 14.33 -1.80
N THR A 10 -7.10 14.94 -2.43
CA THR A 10 -6.40 16.11 -1.85
C THR A 10 -7.10 17.44 -2.12
N SER A 11 -7.68 17.61 -3.32
CA SER A 11 -8.26 18.89 -3.73
C SER A 11 -9.77 18.89 -3.59
N GLN A 12 -10.44 17.80 -4.01
CA GLN A 12 -11.90 17.73 -3.97
C GLN A 12 -12.44 17.30 -2.59
N LEU A 13 -11.85 16.29 -1.95
CA LEU A 13 -12.20 15.87 -0.60
C LEU A 13 -11.42 16.61 0.49
N GLN A 14 -10.28 17.22 0.14
CA GLN A 14 -9.41 17.96 1.06
C GLN A 14 -8.93 17.12 2.24
N LEU A 15 -8.59 15.85 1.97
CA LEU A 15 -7.93 14.97 2.94
C LEU A 15 -6.43 15.28 2.92
N THR A 16 -5.86 15.64 4.06
CA THR A 16 -4.47 16.15 4.15
C THR A 16 -3.57 15.33 5.06
N ASP A 17 -4.11 14.38 5.80
CA ASP A 17 -3.44 13.55 6.80
C ASP A 17 -2.91 12.22 6.24
N GLY A 18 -2.72 12.14 4.92
CA GLY A 18 -2.40 10.90 4.23
C GLY A 18 -1.76 11.09 2.86
N THR A 19 -1.60 9.99 2.13
CA THR A 19 -1.08 9.95 0.76
C THR A 19 -2.11 9.34 -0.17
N VAL A 20 -1.92 9.54 -1.47
CA VAL A 20 -2.55 8.70 -2.48
C VAL A 20 -1.51 7.81 -3.17
N ILE A 21 -1.83 6.53 -3.37
CA ILE A 21 -1.02 5.56 -4.12
C ILE A 21 -1.96 4.86 -5.10
N GLY A 22 -1.68 5.00 -6.40
CA GLY A 22 -2.61 4.53 -7.43
C GLY A 22 -3.96 5.24 -7.31
N ASP A 23 -5.04 4.47 -7.13
CA ASP A 23 -6.40 4.97 -6.98
C ASP A 23 -6.89 5.01 -5.52
N SER A 24 -5.97 4.83 -4.58
CA SER A 24 -6.29 4.61 -3.17
C SER A 24 -5.67 5.66 -2.27
N TYR A 25 -6.44 6.18 -1.33
CA TYR A 25 -5.95 7.07 -0.28
C TYR A 25 -5.63 6.28 0.98
N TYR A 26 -4.50 6.61 1.60
CA TYR A 26 -4.05 6.01 2.83
C TYR A 26 -3.67 7.06 3.87
N SER A 27 -4.10 6.89 5.11
CA SER A 27 -3.72 7.78 6.20
C SER A 27 -3.36 7.06 7.50
N THR A 28 -2.69 7.82 8.37
CA THR A 28 -2.35 7.44 9.74
C THR A 28 -3.03 8.40 10.73
N PRO A 29 -4.37 8.37 10.89
CA PRO A 29 -5.08 9.42 11.63
C PRO A 29 -4.60 9.58 13.08
N ALA A 30 -4.12 8.50 13.70
CA ALA A 30 -3.48 8.50 15.00
C ALA A 30 -2.03 8.00 14.90
N PRO A 31 -1.02 8.89 14.86
CA PRO A 31 0.39 8.49 14.84
C PRO A 31 0.74 7.61 16.04
N GLY A 32 1.37 6.46 15.78
CA GLY A 32 1.73 5.45 16.79
C GLY A 32 0.62 4.43 17.10
N SER A 33 -0.59 4.58 16.56
CA SER A 33 -1.63 3.54 16.58
C SER A 33 -1.26 2.41 15.61
N PRO A 34 -1.64 1.14 15.86
CA PRO A 34 -1.57 0.08 14.85
C PRO A 34 -2.69 0.19 13.80
N LEU A 35 -3.63 1.14 13.96
CA LEU A 35 -4.72 1.33 13.02
C LEU A 35 -4.30 2.25 11.86
N ARG A 36 -4.81 1.94 10.66
CA ARG A 36 -4.65 2.72 9.43
C ARG A 36 -5.99 2.87 8.75
N LEU A 37 -6.17 3.97 8.02
CA LEU A 37 -7.33 4.17 7.17
C LEU A 37 -6.91 4.01 5.71
N ARG A 38 -7.67 3.21 4.97
CA ARG A 38 -7.58 3.11 3.50
C ARG A 38 -8.92 3.51 2.90
N ILE A 39 -8.89 4.26 1.79
CA ILE A 39 -10.08 4.68 1.05
C ILE A 39 -9.88 4.36 -0.43
N ASP A 40 -10.75 3.52 -0.98
CA ASP A 40 -10.74 3.11 -2.39
C ASP A 40 -12.01 3.57 -3.11
N PHE A 41 -11.97 3.67 -4.43
CA PHE A 41 -13.19 3.77 -5.22
C PHE A 41 -13.92 2.41 -5.28
N THR A 42 -15.22 2.41 -5.03
CA THR A 42 -16.05 1.19 -5.12
C THR A 42 -16.48 0.98 -6.56
N ARG A 43 -16.07 -0.14 -7.16
CA ARG A 43 -16.44 -0.52 -8.53
C ARG A 43 -17.89 -0.98 -8.59
N THR A 44 -18.58 -0.65 -9.69
CA THR A 44 -19.86 -1.27 -10.04
C THR A 44 -19.63 -2.57 -10.81
N ILE A 45 -20.71 -3.18 -11.29
CA ILE A 45 -20.64 -4.31 -12.23
C ILE A 45 -20.01 -3.92 -13.59
N ARG A 46 -19.80 -2.63 -13.85
CA ARG A 46 -19.23 -2.13 -15.10
C ARG A 46 -17.76 -1.75 -14.91
N VAL A 47 -16.93 -2.24 -15.82
CA VAL A 47 -15.47 -2.06 -15.76
C VAL A 47 -15.10 -0.59 -15.93
N GLY A 48 -14.57 0.03 -14.87
CA GLY A 48 -14.13 1.44 -14.85
C GLY A 48 -15.18 2.43 -14.34
N GLU A 49 -16.27 1.92 -13.77
CA GLU A 49 -17.37 2.71 -13.21
C GLU A 49 -17.38 2.53 -11.71
N TYR A 50 -17.52 3.65 -11.01
CA TYR A 50 -17.42 3.70 -9.56
C TYR A 50 -18.60 4.47 -8.99
N ASP A 51 -19.29 3.89 -8.01
CA ASP A 51 -20.52 4.45 -7.42
C ASP A 51 -20.33 4.92 -5.97
N GLY A 52 -19.12 4.85 -5.44
CA GLY A 52 -18.83 5.27 -4.08
C GLY A 52 -17.39 5.13 -3.67
N LEU A 53 -17.18 5.29 -2.36
CA LEU A 53 -15.91 5.06 -1.69
C LEU A 53 -16.03 3.90 -0.70
N ARG A 54 -15.03 3.03 -0.67
CA ARG A 54 -14.86 2.00 0.34
C ARG A 54 -13.85 2.48 1.36
N LEU A 55 -14.26 2.63 2.61
CA LEU A 55 -13.39 2.98 3.73
C LEU A 55 -13.05 1.69 4.46
N GLN A 56 -11.78 1.46 4.72
CA GLN A 56 -11.31 0.30 5.48
C GLN A 56 -10.46 0.75 6.67
N THR A 57 -10.80 0.24 7.84
CA THR A 57 -9.92 0.33 9.01
C THR A 57 -9.06 -0.92 9.06
N LEU A 58 -7.75 -0.73 8.96
CA LEU A 58 -6.77 -1.80 8.93
C LEU A 58 -6.01 -1.81 10.25
N HIS A 59 -5.86 -2.98 10.87
CA HIS A 59 -4.85 -3.22 11.89
C HIS A 59 -3.55 -3.68 11.23
N THR A 60 -2.40 -3.27 11.75
CA THR A 60 -1.12 -3.62 11.13
C THR A 60 -0.82 -5.12 11.15
N GLU A 61 -1.30 -5.82 12.18
CA GLU A 61 -1.12 -7.27 12.32
C GLU A 61 -2.34 -8.11 11.92
N GLN A 62 -3.56 -7.57 12.07
CA GLN A 62 -4.80 -8.35 11.95
C GLN A 62 -5.51 -8.13 10.61
N GLY A 63 -4.99 -7.24 9.76
CA GLY A 63 -5.60 -6.93 8.48
C GLY A 63 -6.84 -6.05 8.63
N VAL A 64 -7.85 -6.26 7.79
CA VAL A 64 -9.08 -5.45 7.78
C VAL A 64 -9.89 -5.75 9.03
N LEU A 65 -10.10 -4.74 9.88
CA LEU A 65 -10.99 -4.84 11.04
C LEU A 65 -12.42 -4.45 10.68
N ASP A 66 -12.57 -3.49 9.77
CA ASP A 66 -13.87 -2.95 9.42
C ASP A 66 -13.87 -2.37 8.00
N THR A 67 -15.05 -2.36 7.39
CA THR A 67 -15.26 -1.79 6.05
C THR A 67 -16.62 -1.10 5.99
N ALA A 68 -16.62 0.14 5.50
CA ALA A 68 -17.83 0.90 5.20
C ALA A 68 -17.85 1.31 3.73
N ILE A 69 -19.03 1.33 3.11
CA ILE A 69 -19.22 1.82 1.75
C ILE A 69 -20.05 3.08 1.79
N LEU A 70 -19.49 4.17 1.24
CA LEU A 70 -20.14 5.45 1.09
C LEU A 70 -20.50 5.65 -0.38
N THR A 71 -21.74 5.36 -0.75
CA THR A 71 -22.18 5.56 -2.14
C THR A 71 -22.35 7.04 -2.45
N PHE A 72 -21.98 7.45 -3.65
CA PHE A 72 -22.11 8.83 -4.12
C PHE A 72 -23.57 9.27 -4.16
N ALA A 73 -24.49 8.36 -4.49
CA ALA A 73 -25.93 8.63 -4.47
C ALA A 73 -26.43 8.99 -3.07
N ALA A 74 -26.06 8.21 -2.04
CA ALA A 74 -26.48 8.47 -0.65
C ALA A 74 -25.93 9.79 -0.09
N HIS A 75 -24.82 10.27 -0.66
CA HIS A 75 -24.13 11.49 -0.22
C HIS A 75 -24.38 12.68 -1.15
N ASP A 76 -25.32 12.57 -2.09
CA ASP A 76 -25.66 13.63 -3.06
C ASP A 76 -24.46 14.15 -3.87
N THR A 77 -23.42 13.32 -4.03
CA THR A 77 -22.13 13.77 -4.59
C THR A 77 -22.31 14.35 -5.98
N PHE A 78 -23.16 13.78 -6.82
CA PHE A 78 -23.36 14.25 -8.20
C PHE A 78 -24.73 14.87 -8.44
N ARG A 79 -25.46 15.25 -7.38
CA ARG A 79 -26.86 15.73 -7.49
C ARG A 79 -27.02 16.84 -8.53
N SER A 80 -26.19 17.89 -8.47
CA SER A 80 -26.30 19.04 -9.39
C SER A 80 -25.93 18.67 -10.83
N ARG A 81 -24.87 17.86 -11.01
CA ARG A 81 -24.45 17.35 -12.32
C ARG A 81 -25.53 16.51 -12.97
N ASP A 82 -26.06 15.54 -12.23
CA ASP A 82 -27.03 14.60 -12.73
C ASP A 82 -28.38 15.29 -13.00
N ALA A 83 -28.78 16.26 -12.18
CA ALA A 83 -29.95 17.11 -12.45
C ALA A 83 -29.80 17.92 -13.75
N ALA A 84 -28.63 18.52 -13.99
CA ALA A 84 -28.36 19.27 -15.22
C ALA A 84 -28.37 18.37 -16.47
N LEU A 85 -27.97 17.10 -16.32
CA LEU A 85 -27.99 16.09 -17.39
C LEU A 85 -29.33 15.34 -17.49
N GLY A 86 -30.31 15.67 -16.64
CA GLY A 86 -31.61 15.00 -16.60
C GLY A 86 -31.58 13.56 -16.09
N ARG A 87 -30.48 13.12 -15.47
CA ARG A 87 -30.29 11.75 -14.95
C ARG A 87 -30.96 11.56 -13.60
N LYS A 88 -31.56 10.40 -13.40
CA LYS A 88 -32.28 9.99 -12.19
C LYS A 88 -31.79 8.62 -11.71
N SER A 89 -32.16 8.28 -10.48
CA SER A 89 -31.87 6.95 -9.94
C SER A 89 -32.44 5.86 -10.85
N GLY A 90 -31.59 4.89 -11.20
CA GLY A 90 -31.89 3.84 -12.18
C GLY A 90 -31.41 4.15 -13.61
N ASP A 91 -31.12 5.41 -13.93
CA ASP A 91 -30.57 5.78 -15.23
C ASP A 91 -29.09 5.39 -15.33
N ASP A 92 -28.67 5.15 -16.56
CA ASP A 92 -27.26 4.93 -16.86
C ASP A 92 -26.39 6.13 -16.48
N GLY A 93 -25.33 5.89 -15.72
CA GLY A 93 -24.39 6.93 -15.34
C GLY A 93 -24.90 7.89 -14.25
N TYR A 94 -25.99 7.55 -13.56
CA TYR A 94 -26.47 8.27 -12.40
C TYR A 94 -25.56 8.03 -11.19
N ALA A 95 -25.13 9.12 -10.55
CA ALA A 95 -24.32 9.11 -9.33
C ALA A 95 -23.03 8.27 -9.39
N VAL A 96 -22.40 8.17 -10.57
CA VAL A 96 -21.13 7.44 -10.74
C VAL A 96 -20.01 8.31 -11.30
N ILE A 97 -18.78 7.81 -11.17
CA ILE A 97 -17.57 8.22 -11.87
C ILE A 97 -17.29 7.18 -12.96
N ARG A 98 -16.86 7.61 -14.15
CA ARG A 98 -16.43 6.72 -15.24
C ARG A 98 -15.03 7.09 -15.69
N ASP A 99 -14.10 6.15 -15.62
CA ASP A 99 -12.69 6.36 -16.01
C ASP A 99 -12.43 6.30 -17.53
N TRP A 100 -13.46 5.98 -18.31
CA TRP A 100 -13.43 5.89 -19.77
C TRP A 100 -14.09 7.08 -20.48
N ASN A 101 -14.23 8.24 -19.82
CA ASN A 101 -14.86 9.40 -20.44
C ASN A 101 -14.01 9.95 -21.61
N VAL A 102 -14.68 10.47 -22.64
CA VAL A 102 -14.05 11.02 -23.88
C VAL A 102 -13.60 12.49 -23.69
N SER A 103 -13.95 13.09 -22.55
CA SER A 103 -13.61 14.47 -22.22
C SER A 103 -12.31 14.54 -21.42
N ASP A 104 -11.51 15.58 -21.68
CA ASP A 104 -10.28 15.90 -20.92
C ASP A 104 -10.57 16.36 -19.46
N GLU A 105 -11.84 16.51 -19.08
CA GLU A 105 -12.23 16.88 -17.73
C GLU A 105 -12.07 15.70 -16.73
N PRO A 106 -11.69 15.98 -15.47
CA PRO A 106 -11.64 14.95 -14.44
C PRO A 106 -12.99 14.23 -14.31
N PRO A 107 -13.03 12.90 -14.13
CA PRO A 107 -14.27 12.14 -14.23
C PRO A 107 -15.24 12.38 -13.05
N TRP A 108 -14.76 13.04 -12.00
CA TRP A 108 -15.52 13.50 -10.84
C TRP A 108 -15.96 14.98 -10.95
N GLN A 109 -15.79 15.63 -12.10
CA GLN A 109 -16.22 17.02 -12.30
C GLN A 109 -17.70 17.21 -11.94
N GLY A 110 -17.99 18.28 -11.20
CA GLY A 110 -19.32 18.58 -10.66
C GLY A 110 -19.68 17.82 -9.37
N ALA A 111 -18.73 17.11 -8.75
CA ALA A 111 -18.92 16.46 -7.45
C ALA A 111 -19.04 17.48 -6.29
N ALA A 112 -20.16 17.47 -5.57
CA ALA A 112 -20.34 18.10 -4.28
C ALA A 112 -19.90 17.15 -3.16
N THR A 113 -18.67 17.29 -2.68
CA THR A 113 -18.04 16.33 -1.75
C THR A 113 -18.28 16.60 -0.26
N THR A 114 -18.94 17.70 0.12
CA THR A 114 -19.10 18.09 1.53
C THR A 114 -19.73 17.01 2.41
N LYS A 115 -20.82 16.37 1.94
CA LYS A 115 -21.47 15.29 2.70
C LYS A 115 -20.62 14.03 2.77
N LEU A 116 -19.94 13.70 1.67
CA LEU A 116 -19.04 12.56 1.57
C LEU A 116 -17.85 12.72 2.53
N ARG A 117 -17.21 13.89 2.54
CA ARG A 117 -16.15 14.25 3.48
C ARG A 117 -16.59 14.11 4.93
N ARG A 118 -17.77 14.66 5.27
CA ARG A 118 -18.31 14.56 6.62
C ARG A 118 -18.53 13.11 7.07
N ALA A 119 -18.98 12.24 6.17
CA ALA A 119 -19.15 10.82 6.46
C ALA A 119 -17.80 10.12 6.68
N ILE A 120 -16.76 10.47 5.91
CA ILE A 120 -15.39 10.01 6.15
C ILE A 120 -14.89 10.45 7.54
N GLU A 121 -15.06 11.73 7.89
CA GLU A 121 -14.66 12.27 9.20
C GLU A 121 -15.38 11.58 10.37
N GLN A 122 -16.66 11.25 10.20
CA GLN A 122 -17.43 10.49 11.19
C GLN A 122 -16.91 9.06 11.36
N TYR A 123 -16.63 8.38 10.25
CA TYR A 123 -16.02 7.06 10.26
C TYR A 123 -14.64 7.08 10.95
N THR A 124 -13.80 8.06 10.61
CA THR A 124 -12.49 8.25 11.23
C THR A 124 -12.61 8.58 12.72
N THR A 125 -13.59 9.37 13.14
CA THR A 125 -13.79 9.69 14.56
C THR A 125 -14.16 8.45 15.38
N LEU A 126 -14.95 7.53 14.81
CA LEU A 126 -15.34 6.28 15.46
C LEU A 126 -14.14 5.37 15.72
N TRP A 127 -13.27 5.19 14.72
CA TRP A 127 -12.14 4.26 14.77
C TRP A 127 -10.86 4.88 15.33
N PHE A 128 -10.71 6.22 15.27
CA PHE A 128 -9.51 6.95 15.67
C PHE A 128 -9.82 8.10 16.65
N PRO A 129 -10.44 7.83 17.82
CA PRO A 129 -10.87 8.88 18.74
C PRO A 129 -9.71 9.74 19.30
N GLN A 130 -8.48 9.21 19.29
CA GLN A 130 -7.28 9.94 19.72
C GLN A 130 -6.80 11.00 18.71
N ALA A 131 -7.17 10.86 17.43
CA ALA A 131 -6.86 11.84 16.39
C ALA A 131 -7.54 13.19 16.68
N VAL A 132 -8.82 13.13 17.10
CA VAL A 132 -9.66 14.29 17.40
C VAL A 132 -9.17 15.04 18.65
N LYS A 133 -8.76 14.32 19.70
CA LYS A 133 -8.23 14.94 20.93
C LYS A 133 -6.99 15.78 20.69
N ARG A 134 -6.11 15.34 19.77
CA ARG A 134 -4.85 16.03 19.47
C ARG A 134 -5.07 17.25 18.57
N GLN A 135 -6.01 17.19 17.62
CA GLN A 135 -6.41 18.36 16.82
C GLN A 135 -7.04 19.47 17.68
N GLN A 136 -7.75 19.12 18.76
CA GLN A 136 -8.32 20.09 19.70
C GLN A 136 -7.32 20.64 20.73
N GLN A 137 -6.15 20.02 20.87
CA GLN A 137 -5.11 20.40 21.84
C GLN A 137 -3.95 21.21 21.25
N ALA A 138 -3.93 21.45 19.94
CA ALA A 138 -2.94 22.33 19.31
C ALA A 138 -3.44 23.79 19.34
N PRO A 139 -2.85 24.68 20.16
CA PRO A 139 -3.16 26.10 20.07
C PRO A 139 -2.52 26.66 18.81
N GLU A 140 -3.25 27.57 18.18
CA GLU A 140 -2.85 28.40 17.06
C GLU A 140 -1.65 29.30 17.45
N GLU A 141 -0.42 28.78 17.32
CA GLU A 141 0.79 29.60 17.36
C GLU A 141 1.49 29.57 16.00
N ARG A 142 1.33 30.64 15.23
CA ARG A 142 2.36 31.08 14.28
C ARG A 142 3.52 31.64 15.09
N PRO A 143 4.75 31.23 14.79
CA PRO A 143 5.80 32.22 14.63
C PRO A 143 6.63 32.06 13.36
N ALA A 144 7.38 33.13 13.10
CA ALA A 144 8.05 33.53 11.89
C ALA A 144 9.12 32.58 11.34
N LEU A 145 9.32 32.71 10.03
CA LEU A 145 10.48 32.29 9.24
C LEU A 145 11.81 32.44 9.99
N THR A 146 12.42 31.31 10.36
CA THR A 146 13.88 31.15 10.35
C THR A 146 14.19 29.71 9.96
N GLY A 147 15.14 29.56 9.05
CA GLY A 147 15.36 28.35 8.26
C GLY A 147 15.49 27.06 9.05
N HIS A 148 14.76 26.05 8.59
CA HIS A 148 15.11 24.65 8.70
C HIS A 148 15.12 24.07 7.28
N PRO A 149 16.04 23.13 6.99
CA PRO A 149 16.19 22.60 5.64
C PRO A 149 14.87 21.98 5.20
N ALA A 150 14.54 22.19 3.93
CA ALA A 150 13.38 21.60 3.28
C ALA A 150 13.31 20.12 3.63
N ALA A 151 12.27 19.73 4.36
CA ALA A 151 11.86 18.34 4.42
C ALA A 151 11.42 17.98 3.00
N GLU A 152 12.33 17.38 2.24
CA GLU A 152 12.00 16.66 1.02
C GLU A 152 10.83 15.69 1.28
N PRO A 153 10.01 15.39 0.26
CA PRO A 153 8.86 14.50 0.38
C PRO A 153 9.34 13.05 0.58
N ASN A 154 9.75 12.73 1.79
CA ASN A 154 10.21 11.42 2.19
C ASN A 154 9.00 10.51 2.42
N GLY A 155 8.71 9.64 1.45
CA GLY A 155 8.70 8.18 1.63
C GLY A 155 8.05 7.57 2.88
N PHE A 156 6.99 8.17 3.43
CA PHE A 156 6.41 7.76 4.72
C PHE A 156 5.80 6.33 4.73
N TRP A 157 5.62 5.71 3.55
CA TRP A 157 5.15 4.32 3.36
C TRP A 157 6.29 3.31 3.28
N LEU A 158 7.47 3.76 2.85
CA LEU A 158 8.68 2.96 2.78
C LEU A 158 9.35 2.82 4.15
N THR A 159 8.96 3.59 5.16
CA THR A 159 9.55 3.56 6.51
C THR A 159 8.68 2.88 7.56
N ASP A 160 7.41 2.55 7.25
CA ASP A 160 6.55 1.79 8.16
C ASP A 160 7.13 0.36 8.33
N PRO A 161 7.62 -0.01 9.52
CA PRO A 161 8.20 -1.33 9.78
C PRO A 161 7.21 -2.47 9.50
N ASP A 162 5.91 -2.21 9.64
CA ASP A 162 4.85 -3.21 9.46
C ASP A 162 4.54 -3.42 7.98
N PHE A 163 4.64 -2.36 7.17
CA PHE A 163 4.57 -2.49 5.72
C PHE A 163 5.80 -3.21 5.18
N ARG A 164 7.00 -2.87 5.64
CA ARG A 164 8.23 -3.61 5.25
C ARG A 164 8.12 -5.09 5.60
N SER A 165 7.56 -5.40 6.77
CA SER A 165 7.35 -6.78 7.21
C SER A 165 6.33 -7.51 6.34
N ARG A 166 5.21 -6.87 6.00
CA ARG A 166 4.20 -7.44 5.10
C ARG A 166 4.69 -7.58 3.67
N LEU A 167 5.36 -6.58 3.11
CA LEU A 167 6.00 -6.65 1.80
C LEU A 167 7.01 -7.79 1.75
N LYS A 168 7.86 -7.93 2.78
CA LYS A 168 8.81 -9.04 2.88
C LYS A 168 8.11 -10.40 3.00
N ALA A 169 7.02 -10.49 3.77
CA ALA A 169 6.22 -11.71 3.89
C ALA A 169 5.53 -12.08 2.56
N ALA A 170 5.00 -11.09 1.84
CA ALA A 170 4.39 -11.28 0.53
C ALA A 170 5.42 -11.69 -0.51
N THR A 171 6.58 -11.01 -0.60
CA THR A 171 7.69 -11.43 -1.47
C THR A 171 8.11 -12.87 -1.15
N ARG A 172 8.18 -13.26 0.12
CA ARG A 172 8.45 -14.65 0.50
C ARG A 172 7.35 -15.60 0.02
N GLY A 173 6.08 -15.25 0.22
CA GLY A 173 4.94 -16.08 -0.20
C GLY A 173 4.90 -16.27 -1.73
N VAL A 174 5.18 -15.22 -2.49
CA VAL A 174 5.33 -15.30 -3.95
C VAL A 174 6.47 -16.24 -4.33
N LEU A 175 7.65 -16.09 -3.72
CA LEU A 175 8.78 -16.97 -4.01
C LEU A 175 8.49 -18.44 -3.67
N ASP A 176 7.67 -18.70 -2.66
CA ASP A 176 7.22 -20.04 -2.27
C ASP A 176 6.30 -20.62 -3.35
N VAL A 177 5.28 -19.86 -3.79
CA VAL A 177 4.38 -20.25 -4.88
C VAL A 177 5.17 -20.49 -6.18
N LEU A 178 6.04 -19.55 -6.56
CA LEU A 178 6.90 -19.65 -7.75
C LEU A 178 7.84 -20.85 -7.70
N ALA A 179 8.26 -21.32 -6.52
CA ALA A 179 9.14 -22.48 -6.44
C ALA A 179 8.45 -23.81 -6.82
N ASP A 180 7.11 -23.82 -6.81
CA ASP A 180 6.29 -25.00 -7.03
C ASP A 180 5.43 -24.92 -8.30
N CYS A 181 5.30 -23.75 -8.94
CA CYS A 181 4.42 -23.56 -10.10
C CYS A 181 5.14 -23.35 -11.44
N LEU A 182 6.47 -23.27 -11.48
CA LEU A 182 7.21 -23.15 -12.74
C LEU A 182 7.24 -24.51 -13.46
N ASP A 183 6.88 -24.50 -14.73
CA ASP A 183 7.02 -25.64 -15.64
C ASP A 183 7.33 -25.15 -17.08
N GLU A 184 7.40 -26.07 -18.05
CA GLU A 184 7.71 -25.73 -19.44
C GLU A 184 6.62 -24.85 -20.10
N ASP A 185 5.38 -24.93 -19.62
CA ASP A 185 4.22 -24.18 -20.15
C ASP A 185 3.93 -22.90 -19.34
N PHE A 186 4.53 -22.76 -18.15
CA PHE A 186 4.33 -21.64 -17.22
C PHE A 186 5.67 -21.12 -16.68
N ARG A 187 6.28 -20.21 -17.44
CA ARG A 187 7.63 -19.69 -17.19
C ARG A 187 7.65 -18.48 -16.25
N LEU A 188 8.84 -18.10 -15.81
CA LEU A 188 9.06 -17.13 -14.75
C LEU A 188 8.39 -15.77 -14.97
N LEU A 189 8.49 -15.19 -16.16
CA LEU A 189 7.88 -13.87 -16.44
C LEU A 189 6.36 -13.93 -16.40
N GLN A 190 5.76 -15.00 -16.93
CA GLN A 190 4.31 -15.19 -16.91
C GLN A 190 3.80 -15.40 -15.48
N ALA A 191 4.57 -16.13 -14.67
CA ALA A 191 4.25 -16.34 -13.27
C ALA A 191 4.34 -15.05 -12.44
N LEU A 192 5.34 -14.20 -12.71
CA LEU A 192 5.48 -12.87 -12.06
C LEU A 192 4.38 -11.89 -12.46
N ASP A 193 3.97 -11.85 -13.73
CA ASP A 193 2.87 -10.99 -14.18
C ASP A 193 1.53 -11.36 -13.51
N GLY A 194 1.31 -12.66 -13.26
CA GLY A 194 0.17 -13.14 -12.49
C GLY A 194 0.12 -12.62 -11.04
N VAL A 195 1.28 -12.45 -10.39
CA VAL A 195 1.39 -11.94 -9.01
C VAL A 195 0.85 -10.52 -8.91
N ARG A 196 1.14 -9.67 -9.91
CA ARG A 196 0.66 -8.29 -9.96
C ARG A 196 -0.86 -8.21 -9.90
N CYS A 197 -1.55 -9.18 -10.50
CA CYS A 197 -3.00 -9.17 -10.63
C CYS A 197 -3.73 -9.89 -9.49
N GLN A 198 -3.03 -10.65 -8.62
CA GLN A 198 -3.64 -11.50 -7.58
C GLN A 198 -3.10 -11.23 -6.16
N SER A 199 -2.31 -10.16 -5.97
CA SER A 199 -1.67 -9.86 -4.69
C SER A 199 -2.65 -9.59 -3.54
N GLY A 200 -3.81 -8.99 -3.83
CA GLY A 200 -4.88 -8.71 -2.86
C GLY A 200 -5.47 -9.97 -2.25
N ASP A 201 -5.78 -10.94 -3.09
CA ASP A 201 -6.47 -12.17 -2.69
C ASP A 201 -5.52 -13.17 -2.02
N LEU A 202 -4.26 -13.24 -2.47
CA LEU A 202 -3.30 -14.27 -2.01
C LEU A 202 -2.48 -13.87 -0.78
N LEU A 203 -2.15 -12.58 -0.65
CA LEU A 203 -1.06 -12.14 0.24
C LEU A 203 -1.49 -11.08 1.26
N GLY A 204 -2.77 -10.70 1.25
CA GLY A 204 -3.30 -9.63 2.11
C GLY A 204 -2.61 -8.28 1.87
N ILE A 205 -1.99 -8.12 0.71
CA ILE A 205 -1.38 -6.87 0.26
C ILE A 205 -2.35 -6.20 -0.71
N PRO A 206 -2.75 -4.94 -0.49
CA PRO A 206 -3.62 -4.22 -1.41
C PRO A 206 -3.14 -4.31 -2.87
N ASP A 207 -4.07 -4.51 -3.82
CA ASP A 207 -3.78 -4.73 -5.25
C ASP A 207 -2.93 -3.62 -5.88
N GLU A 208 -3.05 -2.38 -5.39
CA GLU A 208 -2.23 -1.24 -5.80
C GLU A 208 -0.73 -1.41 -5.52
N PHE A 209 -0.34 -2.33 -4.63
CA PHE A 209 1.05 -2.68 -4.36
C PHE A 209 1.50 -3.95 -5.11
N GLY A 210 0.65 -4.58 -5.92
CA GLY A 210 0.99 -5.79 -6.67
C GLY A 210 2.24 -5.61 -7.53
N ALA A 211 2.36 -4.46 -8.22
CA ALA A 211 3.54 -4.12 -9.02
C ALA A 211 4.81 -3.94 -8.16
N LEU A 212 4.68 -3.49 -6.91
CA LEU A 212 5.81 -3.38 -5.99
C LEU A 212 6.23 -4.75 -5.44
N VAL A 213 5.27 -5.64 -5.16
CA VAL A 213 5.54 -7.02 -4.75
C VAL A 213 6.26 -7.77 -5.88
N GLU A 214 5.78 -7.64 -7.11
CA GLU A 214 6.40 -8.18 -8.32
C GLU A 214 7.84 -7.68 -8.47
N ALA A 215 8.04 -6.35 -8.49
CA ALA A 215 9.36 -5.75 -8.66
C ALA A 215 10.33 -6.14 -7.53
N LYS A 216 9.85 -6.23 -6.29
CA LYS A 216 10.69 -6.69 -5.17
C LYS A 216 11.06 -8.16 -5.29
N THR A 217 10.12 -9.00 -5.72
CA THR A 217 10.36 -10.43 -5.98
C THR A 217 11.38 -10.61 -7.10
N ALA A 218 11.27 -9.84 -8.18
CA ALA A 218 12.22 -9.81 -9.29
C ALA A 218 13.66 -9.52 -8.83
N VAL A 219 13.85 -8.50 -7.97
CA VAL A 219 15.16 -8.20 -7.38
C VAL A 219 15.71 -9.38 -6.58
N GLU A 220 14.87 -10.00 -5.73
CA GLU A 220 15.32 -11.13 -4.91
C GLU A 220 15.72 -12.34 -5.77
N ILE A 221 15.05 -12.57 -6.91
CA ILE A 221 15.39 -13.64 -7.87
C ILE A 221 16.72 -13.36 -8.55
N VAL A 222 16.88 -12.17 -9.13
CA VAL A 222 18.10 -11.78 -9.85
C VAL A 222 19.29 -11.67 -8.90
N GLY A 223 19.07 -11.25 -7.65
CA GLY A 223 20.08 -11.25 -6.60
C GLY A 223 21.11 -10.12 -6.65
N GLY A 224 20.74 -8.97 -7.22
CA GLY A 224 21.58 -7.77 -7.30
C GLY A 224 21.35 -6.79 -6.15
N ASP A 225 22.37 -6.02 -5.82
CA ASP A 225 22.29 -4.89 -4.89
C ASP A 225 21.79 -3.65 -5.66
N THR A 226 20.57 -3.73 -6.17
CA THR A 226 19.97 -2.61 -6.90
C THR A 226 19.34 -1.66 -5.88
N GLY A 227 19.75 -0.39 -5.91
CA GLY A 227 19.19 0.64 -5.02
C GLY A 227 17.69 0.88 -5.24
N SER A 228 17.14 0.41 -6.36
CA SER A 228 15.72 0.47 -6.70
C SER A 228 15.21 -0.89 -7.21
N PRO A 229 13.99 -1.30 -6.83
CA PRO A 229 13.34 -2.49 -7.39
C PRO A 229 12.86 -2.31 -8.83
N PHE A 230 12.82 -1.08 -9.34
CA PHE A 230 12.43 -0.75 -10.71
C PHE A 230 13.64 -0.47 -11.62
N ASP A 231 14.84 -0.89 -11.22
CA ASP A 231 16.04 -0.71 -12.02
C ASP A 231 15.92 -1.50 -13.35
N PRO A 232 16.13 -0.87 -14.53
CA PRO A 232 16.10 -1.55 -15.82
C PRO A 232 17.02 -2.76 -15.92
N ALA A 233 18.12 -2.80 -15.16
CA ALA A 233 19.02 -3.94 -15.11
C ALA A 233 18.33 -5.20 -14.55
N VAL A 234 17.37 -5.05 -13.64
CA VAL A 234 16.58 -6.16 -13.07
C VAL A 234 15.69 -6.76 -14.15
N ALA A 235 15.00 -5.92 -14.93
CA ALA A 235 14.15 -6.36 -16.03
C ALA A 235 14.95 -7.10 -17.11
N GLN A 236 16.13 -6.58 -17.49
CA GLN A 236 17.01 -7.24 -18.46
C GLN A 236 17.51 -8.59 -17.95
N ALA A 237 17.92 -8.68 -16.68
CA ALA A 237 18.38 -9.92 -16.08
C ALA A 237 17.26 -10.97 -15.99
N LEU A 238 16.02 -10.56 -15.70
CA LEU A 238 14.85 -11.44 -15.70
C LEU A 238 14.58 -12.02 -17.09
N VAL A 239 14.62 -11.20 -18.15
CA VAL A 239 14.44 -11.68 -19.53
C VAL A 239 15.49 -12.72 -19.90
N LEU A 240 16.75 -12.51 -19.50
CA LEU A 240 17.81 -13.49 -19.74
C LEU A 240 17.65 -14.77 -18.91
N LEU A 241 17.07 -14.68 -17.71
CA LEU A 241 16.79 -15.82 -16.85
C LEU A 241 15.61 -16.65 -17.38
N ASP A 242 14.55 -15.98 -17.86
CA ASP A 242 13.36 -16.62 -18.42
C ASP A 242 13.68 -17.44 -19.69
N GLN A 243 14.75 -17.10 -20.42
CA GLN A 243 15.20 -17.87 -21.58
C GLN A 243 15.94 -19.19 -21.21
N ARG A 244 16.29 -19.40 -19.95
CA ARG A 244 17.04 -20.59 -19.50
C ARG A 244 16.14 -21.80 -19.27
N PRO A 245 16.70 -23.03 -19.15
CA PRO A 245 15.92 -24.21 -18.76
C PRO A 245 15.15 -23.97 -17.45
N VAL A 246 13.96 -24.56 -17.32
CA VAL A 246 13.08 -24.34 -16.17
C VAL A 246 13.77 -24.69 -14.85
N GLU A 247 14.65 -25.69 -14.84
CA GLU A 247 15.41 -26.07 -13.65
C GLU A 247 16.37 -24.97 -13.18
N GLU A 248 16.90 -24.16 -14.10
CA GLU A 248 17.70 -22.99 -13.75
C GLU A 248 16.86 -21.85 -13.19
N GLN A 249 15.65 -21.65 -13.73
CA GLN A 249 14.69 -20.66 -13.23
C GLN A 249 14.25 -21.01 -11.81
N GLU A 250 13.82 -22.27 -11.59
CA GLU A 250 13.47 -22.78 -10.27
C GLU A 250 14.63 -22.67 -9.29
N ARG A 251 15.85 -22.99 -9.72
CA ARG A 251 17.04 -22.89 -8.85
C ARG A 251 17.28 -21.45 -8.43
N ALA A 252 17.05 -20.47 -9.31
CA ALA A 252 17.15 -19.05 -8.98
C ALA A 252 16.08 -18.64 -7.96
N VAL A 253 14.81 -19.02 -8.18
CA VAL A 253 13.71 -18.76 -7.24
C VAL A 253 13.96 -19.39 -5.87
N ARG A 254 14.35 -20.67 -5.81
CA ARG A 254 14.67 -21.35 -4.54
C ARG A 254 15.88 -20.73 -3.84
N THR A 255 16.84 -20.19 -4.59
CA THR A 255 17.98 -19.47 -4.02
C THR A 255 17.55 -18.13 -3.42
N ALA A 256 16.67 -17.39 -4.10
CA ALA A 256 16.05 -16.18 -3.57
C ALA A 256 15.25 -16.45 -2.28
N LEU A 257 14.44 -17.51 -2.28
CA LEU A 257 13.67 -17.93 -1.10
C LEU A 257 14.58 -18.26 0.08
N ARG A 258 15.70 -18.94 -0.16
CA ARG A 258 16.71 -19.19 0.88
C ARG A 258 17.35 -17.90 1.40
N ARG A 259 17.68 -16.94 0.53
CA ARG A 259 18.26 -15.64 0.93
C ARG A 259 17.30 -14.85 1.82
N ILE A 260 16.06 -14.66 1.40
CA ILE A 260 15.07 -13.86 2.16
C ILE A 260 14.74 -14.51 3.52
N THR A 261 14.77 -15.84 3.59
CA THR A 261 14.59 -16.60 4.84
C THR A 261 15.82 -16.51 5.76
N SER A 262 17.03 -16.56 5.20
CA SER A 262 18.29 -16.50 5.96
C SER A 262 18.53 -15.12 6.59
N THR A 263 18.21 -14.04 5.86
CA THR A 263 18.27 -12.66 6.38
C THR A 263 17.35 -12.44 7.59
N THR A 264 16.29 -13.25 7.74
CA THR A 264 15.36 -13.19 8.87
C THR A 264 15.95 -13.77 10.16
N ARG A 265 16.95 -14.67 10.07
CA ARG A 265 17.58 -15.30 11.25
C ARG A 265 18.65 -14.44 11.93
N SER A 266 19.25 -13.47 11.22
CA SER A 266 20.29 -12.58 11.77
C SER A 266 19.78 -11.51 12.74
N HIS A 267 18.45 -11.35 12.90
CA HIS A 267 17.85 -10.40 13.85
C HIS A 267 17.30 -11.05 15.13
N ALA A 268 17.80 -12.23 15.51
CA ALA A 268 17.58 -12.73 16.86
C ALA A 268 18.29 -11.81 17.87
N PRO A 269 17.65 -11.41 18.99
CA PRO A 269 18.29 -10.58 20.00
C PRO A 269 19.51 -11.30 20.53
N THR A 270 20.66 -10.63 20.47
CA THR A 270 21.90 -11.07 21.12
C THR A 270 21.57 -11.37 22.57
N ALA A 271 21.59 -12.66 22.95
CA ALA A 271 21.46 -13.06 24.34
C ALA A 271 22.50 -12.28 25.16
N PRO A 272 22.15 -11.74 26.35
CA PRO A 272 23.11 -11.01 27.16
C PRO A 272 24.30 -11.93 27.44
N ALA A 273 25.49 -11.43 27.10
CA ALA A 273 26.74 -12.16 27.30
C ALA A 273 26.83 -12.64 28.74
N ARG A 274 27.04 -13.95 28.92
CA ARG A 274 27.32 -14.53 30.24
C ARG A 274 28.51 -13.79 30.86
N PRO A 275 28.42 -13.35 32.14
CA PRO A 275 29.57 -12.76 32.82
C PRO A 275 30.74 -13.74 32.80
N ALA A 276 31.92 -13.24 32.47
CA ALA A 276 33.15 -14.01 32.49
C ALA A 276 33.43 -14.56 33.90
N PRO A 277 33.96 -15.79 34.02
CA PRO A 277 34.32 -16.34 35.33
C PRO A 277 35.47 -15.53 35.95
N PRO A 278 35.47 -15.34 37.28
CA PRO A 278 36.50 -14.58 37.96
C PRO A 278 37.87 -15.28 37.85
N PRO A 279 38.98 -14.52 37.77
CA PRO A 279 40.32 -15.08 37.65
C PRO A 279 40.72 -15.87 38.90
N PRO A 280 41.57 -16.90 38.77
CA PRO A 280 42.00 -17.72 39.89
C PRO A 280 42.81 -16.87 40.89
N SER A 281 42.47 -17.02 42.17
CA SER A 281 43.17 -16.37 43.27
C SER A 281 44.63 -16.83 43.30
N ALA A 282 45.55 -15.90 43.06
CA ALA A 282 46.97 -16.11 43.32
C ALA A 282 47.14 -16.28 44.83
N GLY A 283 47.47 -17.51 45.24
CA GLY A 283 47.82 -17.85 46.60
C GLY A 283 48.96 -16.96 47.09
N ARG A 284 48.74 -16.30 48.23
CA ARG A 284 49.79 -15.62 48.97
C ARG A 284 50.23 -16.55 50.09
N THR A 285 51.39 -17.17 49.90
CA THR A 285 52.22 -17.74 50.96
C THR A 285 52.60 -16.65 51.97
N ARG A 286 52.12 -16.76 53.20
CA ARG A 286 52.91 -17.02 54.43
C ARG A 286 52.03 -16.86 55.67
#